data_AF-A0A660TF86-F1
#
_entry.id   AF-A0A660TF86-F1
#
_cell.length_a   1.000
_cell.length_b   1.000
_cell.length_c   1.000
_cell.angle_alpha   90.00
_cell.angle_beta   90.00
_cell.angle_gamma   90.00
#
_symmetry.space_group_name_H-M   'P 1'
#
loop_
_entity.id
_entity.type
_entity.pdbx_description
1 polymer ?
#
loop_
_entity_poly.entity_id
_entity_poly.type
_entity_poly.pdbx_seq_one_letter_code
_entity_poly.pdbx_strand_id
1 'polypeptide(L)' 'MPNTIEIKHLTKEEKLRVMEDIWEDLSLDGANLESPEWHNTALKETNQRFGTGQEKSIDWQDAK' A
#
# COMPACT_ATOMS: atom_id res chain seq x y z
N MET A 1 -12.13 22.01 11.59
CA MET A 1 -13.41 21.37 11.19
C MET A 1 -13.05 20.20 10.30
N PRO A 2 -13.65 19.00 10.44
CA PRO A 2 -13.38 17.92 9.50
C PRO A 2 -13.86 18.35 8.10
N ASN A 3 -12.97 18.30 7.12
CA ASN A 3 -13.32 18.51 5.71
C ASN A 3 -13.87 17.17 5.18
N THR A 4 -15.20 17.01 5.21
CA THR A 4 -15.86 15.81 4.69
C THR A 4 -16.02 15.92 3.19
N ILE A 5 -15.40 15.02 2.43
CA ILE A 5 -15.63 14.89 0.98
C ILE A 5 -16.73 13.84 0.77
N GLU A 6 -17.86 14.25 0.20
CA GLU A 6 -18.95 13.34 -0.18
C GLU A 6 -18.60 12.59 -1.48
N ILE A 7 -17.72 11.57 -1.37
CA ILE A 7 -17.17 10.81 -2.51
C ILE A 7 -18.26 10.25 -3.42
N LYS A 8 -19.45 9.94 -2.89
CA LYS A 8 -20.55 9.39 -3.68
C LYS A 8 -21.06 10.34 -4.77
N HIS A 9 -20.94 11.65 -4.56
CA HIS A 9 -21.43 12.66 -5.51
C HIS A 9 -20.40 13.03 -6.59
N LEU A 10 -19.14 12.59 -6.45
CA LEU A 10 -18.10 12.89 -7.42
C LEU A 10 -18.26 12.06 -8.71
N THR A 11 -17.96 12.67 -9.86
CA THR A 11 -17.78 11.95 -11.11
C THR A 11 -16.57 11.00 -11.03
N LYS A 12 -16.40 10.15 -12.04
CA LYS A 12 -15.26 9.23 -12.06
C LYS A 12 -13.94 9.99 -12.18
N GLU A 13 -13.90 11.04 -12.98
CA GLU A 13 -12.74 11.91 -13.20
C GLU A 13 -12.35 12.63 -11.90
N GLU A 14 -13.33 13.18 -11.18
CA GLU A 14 -13.11 13.84 -9.90
C GLU A 14 -12.60 12.86 -8.83
N LYS A 15 -13.13 11.64 -8.79
CA LYS A 15 -12.61 10.58 -7.90
C LYS A 15 -11.16 10.24 -8.21
N LEU A 16 -10.82 10.10 -9.49
CA LEU A 16 -9.44 9.81 -9.91
C LEU A 16 -8.50 10.95 -9.49
N ARG A 17 -8.91 12.20 -9.68
CA ARG A 17 -8.11 13.35 -9.29
C ARG A 17 -7.88 13.42 -7.78
N VAL A 18 -8.93 13.21 -7.00
CA VAL A 18 -8.82 13.15 -5.53
C VAL A 18 -7.91 12.00 -5.08
N MET A 19 -7.98 10.84 -5.73
CA MET A 19 -7.06 9.73 -5.43
C MET A 19 -5.60 10.06 -5.77
N GLU A 20 -5.34 10.76 -6.87
CA GLU A 20 -3.99 11.23 -7.24
C GLU A 20 -3.45 12.23 -6.22
N ASP A 21 -4.25 13.24 -5.84
CA ASP A 21 -3.84 14.26 -4.88
C ASP A 21 -3.56 13.65 -3.49
N ILE A 22 -4.40 12.69 -3.04
CA ILE A 22 -4.16 11.93 -1.82
C ILE A 22 -2.88 11.10 -1.92
N TRP A 23 -2.68 10.43 -3.06
CA TRP A 23 -1.50 9.59 -3.26
C TRP A 23 -0.21 10.41 -3.26
N GLU A 24 -0.20 11.57 -3.93
CA GLU A 24 0.94 12.49 -3.93
C GLU A 24 1.27 12.96 -2.51
N ASP A 25 0.27 13.44 -1.76
CA ASP A 25 0.44 13.89 -0.36
C ASP A 25 1.01 12.79 0.55
N LEU A 26 0.41 11.59 0.51
CA LEU A 26 0.85 10.45 1.32
C LEU A 26 2.25 9.93 0.93
N SER A 27 2.63 10.06 -0.34
CA SER A 27 3.92 9.56 -0.85
C SER A 27 5.09 10.47 -0.49
N LEU A 28 4.85 11.75 -0.22
CA LEU A 28 5.88 12.71 0.15
C LEU A 28 6.42 12.48 1.57
N ASP A 29 5.58 11.94 2.47
CA ASP A 29 5.87 11.80 3.90
C ASP A 29 6.18 10.35 4.32
N GLY A 30 6.81 9.59 3.42
CA GLY A 30 7.10 8.15 3.58
C GLY A 30 7.99 7.75 4.76
N ALA A 31 8.38 8.70 5.62
CA ALA A 31 9.30 8.48 6.73
C ALA A 31 8.62 8.35 8.11
N ASN A 32 7.33 8.68 8.26
CA ASN A 32 6.68 8.78 9.58
C ASN A 32 5.72 7.63 9.94
N LEU A 33 5.55 6.63 9.08
CA LEU A 33 4.73 5.47 9.45
C LEU A 33 5.61 4.39 10.08
N GLU A 34 5.57 4.31 11.41
CA GLU A 34 6.17 3.18 12.12
C GLU A 34 5.49 1.88 11.66
N SER A 35 6.30 0.96 11.12
CA SER A 35 5.81 -0.38 10.82
C SER A 35 5.36 -1.07 12.12
N PRO A 36 4.22 -1.78 12.12
CA PRO A 36 3.83 -2.60 13.26
C PRO A 36 4.92 -3.60 13.63
N GLU A 37 5.03 -3.96 14.92
CA GLU A 37 6.06 -4.88 15.42
C GLU A 37 6.09 -6.23 14.68
N TRP A 38 4.91 -6.74 14.29
CA TRP A 38 4.79 -8.00 13.55
C TRP A 38 5.38 -7.93 12.13
N HIS A 39 5.48 -6.74 11.53
CA HIS A 39 5.87 -6.58 10.12
C HIS A 39 7.30 -7.08 9.89
N ASN A 40 8.23 -6.73 10.78
CA ASN A 40 9.62 -7.18 10.68
C ASN A 40 9.73 -8.71 10.81
N THR A 41 8.99 -9.28 11.75
CA THR A 41 8.94 -10.74 11.95
C THR A 41 8.43 -11.46 10.71
N ALA A 42 7.31 -10.99 10.13
CA ALA A 42 6.76 -11.56 8.90
C ALA A 42 7.75 -11.48 7.72
N LEU A 43 8.45 -10.34 7.56
CA LEU A 43 9.47 -10.20 6.51
C LEU A 43 10.64 -11.18 6.70
N LYS A 44 11.11 -11.37 7.94
CA LYS A 44 12.18 -12.32 8.25
C LYS A 44 11.77 -13.76 7.95
N GLU A 45 10.58 -14.16 8.36
CA GLU A 45 10.06 -15.51 8.10
C GLU A 45 9.90 -15.78 6.60
N THR A 46 9.35 -14.82 5.85
CA THR A 46 9.23 -14.91 4.38
C THR A 46 10.59 -15.00 3.70
N ASN A 47 11.56 -14.18 4.11
CA ASN A 47 12.92 -14.26 3.57
C ASN A 47 13.59 -15.61 3.87
N GLN A 48 13.36 -16.18 5.06
CA GLN A 48 13.86 -17.50 5.40
C GLN A 48 13.25 -18.58 4.50
N ARG A 49 11.92 -18.60 4.33
CA ARG A 49 11.24 -19.56 3.46
C ARG A 49 11.65 -19.42 2.00
N PHE A 50 11.88 -18.19 1.53
CA PHE A 50 12.39 -17.94 0.19
C PHE A 50 13.81 -18.50 0.02
N GLY A 51 14.71 -18.24 0.98
CA GLY A 51 16.08 -18.76 0.96
C GLY A 51 16.17 -20.29 1.06
N THR A 52 15.20 -20.95 1.70
CA THR A 52 15.11 -22.42 1.77
C THR A 52 14.34 -23.05 0.61
N GLY A 53 13.82 -22.24 -0.33
CA GLY A 53 13.02 -22.71 -1.47
C GLY A 53 11.60 -23.16 -1.11
N GLN A 54 11.15 -22.89 0.11
CA GLN A 54 9.78 -23.14 0.59
C GLN A 54 8.79 -22.08 0.10
N GLU A 55 9.29 -20.96 -0.42
CA GLU A 55 8.52 -19.87 -1.00
C GLU A 55 9.16 -19.43 -2.32
N LYS A 56 8.34 -19.09 -3.31
CA LYS A 56 8.81 -18.68 -4.64
C LYS A 56 8.21 -17.33 -5.00
N SER A 57 9.02 -16.49 -5.63
CA SER A 57 8.50 -15.31 -6.32
C SER A 57 7.76 -15.77 -7.56
N ILE A 58 6.57 -15.24 -7.76
CA ILE A 58 5.81 -15.38 -9.01
C ILE A 58 5.77 -14.03 -9.72
N ASP A 59 5.55 -14.05 -11.03
CA ASP A 59 5.32 -12.80 -11.75
C ASP A 59 4.02 -12.16 -11.25
N TRP A 60 4.01 -10.83 -11.18
CA TRP A 60 2.83 -10.07 -10.79
C TRP A 60 1.62 -10.32 -11.70
N GLN A 61 1.86 -10.60 -12.97
CA GLN A 61 0.82 -10.95 -13.95
C GLN A 61 0.19 -12.30 -13.65
N ASP A 62 0.95 -13.24 -13.08
CA ASP A 62 0.46 -14.55 -12.66
C ASP A 62 -0.20 -14.52 -11.26
N ALA A 63 0.10 -13.49 -10.46
CA ALA A 63 -0.41 -13.31 -9.09
C ALA A 63 -1.78 -12.60 -9.00
N LYS A 64 -2.22 -11.98 -10.10
CA LYS A 64 -3.35 -11.04 -10.15
C LYS A 64 -4.72 -11.68 -10.34
#